data_AF-A0A3B8XDJ6-F1
#
_entry.id   AF-A0A3B8XDJ6-F1
#
_cell.length_a   1.000
_cell.length_b   1.000
_cell.length_c   1.000
_cell.angle_alpha   90.00
_cell.angle_beta   90.00
_cell.angle_gamma   90.00
#
_symmetry.space_group_name_H-M   'P 1'
#
loop_
_entity.id
_entity.type
_entity.pdbx_description
1 polymer ?
#
loop_
_entity_poly.entity_id
_entity_poly.type
_entity_poly.pdbx_seq_one_letter_code
_entity_poly.pdbx_strand_id
1 'polypeptide(L)'
;EMNRLRKRLEEASLADAFRALVKRRGSPQLRDIYMDRERHADLFDLCEALLDHDETFALWRARHVLMVERQIGGKPGTGGSSGAEYLRSTLDKRFFPELWEVRSEL
;
A
#
# COMPACT_ATOMS: atom_id res chain seq x y z
N GLU A 1 2.31 -17.56 -18.22
CA GLU A 1 1.94 -16.33 -17.49
C GLU A 1 0.88 -16.54 -16.42
N MET A 2 -0.31 -17.06 -16.74
CA MET A 2 -1.39 -17.25 -15.74
C MET A 2 -1.00 -18.08 -14.51
N ASN A 3 -0.23 -19.15 -14.69
CA ASN A 3 0.26 -19.97 -13.57
C ASN A 3 1.20 -19.18 -12.63
N ARG A 4 1.99 -18.25 -13.18
CA ARG A 4 2.89 -17.39 -12.39
C ARG A 4 2.08 -16.41 -11.55
N LEU A 5 1.08 -15.77 -12.15
CA LEU A 5 0.21 -14.82 -11.44
C LEU A 5 -0.61 -15.52 -10.35
N ARG A 6 -1.17 -16.69 -10.66
CA ARG A 6 -1.90 -17.50 -9.68
C ARG A 6 -1.03 -17.89 -8.49
N LYS A 7 0.18 -18.39 -8.78
CA LYS A 7 1.17 -18.68 -7.74
C LYS A 7 1.49 -17.43 -6.89
N ARG A 8 1.70 -16.27 -7.52
CA ARG A 8 1.96 -15.01 -6.81
C ARG A 8 0.79 -14.51 -5.98
N LEU A 9 -0.44 -14.81 -6.37
CA LEU A 9 -1.66 -14.48 -5.63
C LEU A 9 -1.83 -15.36 -4.39
N GLU A 10 -1.41 -16.62 -4.47
CA GLU A 10 -1.51 -17.60 -3.38
C GLU A 10 -0.34 -17.48 -2.36
N GLU A 11 0.79 -16.92 -2.78
CA GLU A 11 1.94 -16.68 -1.90
C GLU A 11 1.72 -15.50 -0.95
N ALA A 12 2.35 -15.58 0.23
CA ALA A 12 2.32 -14.50 1.22
C ALA A 12 2.78 -13.17 0.60
N SER A 13 1.95 -12.15 0.79
CA SER A 13 2.28 -10.78 0.39
C SER A 13 3.35 -10.18 1.33
N LEU A 14 3.88 -9.01 0.93
CA LEU A 14 4.75 -8.24 1.81
C LEU A 14 4.04 -7.84 3.11
N ALA A 15 2.74 -7.55 3.05
CA ALA A 15 1.93 -7.25 4.24
C ALA A 15 1.77 -8.47 5.16
N ASP A 16 1.60 -9.67 4.59
CA ASP A 16 1.55 -10.90 5.39
C ASP A 16 2.89 -11.18 6.08
N ALA A 17 4.00 -10.97 5.36
CA ALA A 17 5.35 -11.11 5.91
C ALA A 17 5.60 -10.10 7.05
N PHE A 18 5.17 -8.84 6.89
CA PHE A 18 5.24 -7.80 7.92
C PHE A 18 4.43 -8.19 9.16
N ARG A 19 3.16 -8.57 9.02
CA ARG A 19 2.31 -9.00 10.15
C ARG A 19 2.86 -10.24 10.84
N ALA A 20 3.42 -11.18 10.08
CA ALA A 20 4.10 -12.34 10.64
C ALA A 20 5.35 -11.97 11.43
N LEU A 21 6.13 -10.98 10.98
CA LEU A 21 7.28 -10.45 11.73
C LEU A 21 6.84 -9.79 13.05
N VAL A 22 5.83 -8.91 13.00
CA VAL A 22 5.27 -8.26 14.20
C VAL A 22 4.81 -9.32 15.21
N LYS A 23 4.11 -10.37 14.75
CA LYS A 23 3.71 -11.49 15.60
C LYS A 23 4.91 -12.22 16.23
N ARG A 24 5.97 -12.49 15.47
CA ARG A 24 7.20 -13.12 15.99
C ARG A 24 7.93 -12.24 17.02
N ARG A 25 7.75 -10.93 16.97
CA ARG A 25 8.33 -9.95 17.91
C ARG A 25 7.48 -9.74 19.17
N GLY A 26 6.47 -10.59 19.42
CA GLY A 26 5.59 -10.51 20.59
C GLY A 26 4.36 -9.64 20.37
N SER A 27 4.02 -9.32 19.12
CA SER A 27 2.86 -8.51 18.74
C SER A 27 2.80 -7.14 19.43
N PRO A 28 3.87 -6.32 19.39
CA PRO A 28 3.80 -4.95 19.88
C PRO A 28 2.70 -4.19 19.13
N GLN A 29 1.99 -3.29 19.82
CA GLN A 29 1.02 -2.43 19.16
C GLN A 29 1.77 -1.39 18.33
N LEU A 30 1.23 -1.01 17.17
CA LEU A 30 1.91 -0.04 16.29
C LEU A 30 2.21 1.28 17.02
N ARG A 31 1.28 1.79 17.83
CA ARG A 31 1.52 2.99 18.65
C ARG A 31 2.77 2.85 19.53
N ASP A 32 3.01 1.67 20.11
CA ASP A 32 4.11 1.45 21.05
C ASP A 32 5.45 1.43 20.29
N ILE A 33 5.45 0.89 19.06
CA ILE A 33 6.59 0.95 18.13
C ILE A 33 6.96 2.42 17.81
N TYR A 34 5.95 3.26 17.58
CA TYR A 34 6.15 4.68 17.25
C TYR A 34 6.56 5.56 18.44
N MET A 35 6.07 5.23 19.64
CA MET A 35 6.35 5.98 20.88
C MET A 35 7.67 5.60 21.54
N ASP A 36 8.14 4.36 21.37
CA ASP A 36 9.42 3.87 21.89
C ASP A 36 10.34 3.39 20.76
N ARG A 37 10.83 4.37 19.98
CA ARG A 37 11.62 4.14 18.77
C ARG A 37 12.96 3.46 19.06
N GLU A 38 13.57 3.73 20.21
CA GLU A 38 14.85 3.12 20.57
C GLU A 38 14.68 1.62 20.81
N ARG A 39 13.62 1.22 21.53
CA ARG A 39 13.32 -0.18 21.79
C ARG A 39 12.90 -0.95 20.55
N HIS A 40 12.27 -0.28 19.59
CA HIS A 40 11.70 -0.89 18.39
C HIS A 40 12.33 -0.39 17.09
N ALA A 41 13.60 0.03 17.11
CA ALA A 41 14.24 0.75 15.99
C ALA A 41 14.08 0.06 14.63
N ASP A 42 14.32 -1.26 14.55
CA ASP A 42 14.20 -2.01 13.29
C ASP A 42 12.76 -2.10 12.78
N LEU A 43 11.79 -2.26 13.69
CA LEU A 43 10.37 -2.26 13.35
C LEU A 43 9.87 -0.87 12.98
N PHE A 44 10.33 0.18 13.65
CA PHE A 44 10.01 1.56 13.34
C PHE A 44 10.48 1.91 11.91
N ASP A 45 11.76 1.66 11.61
CA ASP A 45 12.33 1.93 10.28
C ASP A 45 11.60 1.14 9.19
N LEU A 46 11.23 -0.12 9.47
CA LEU A 46 10.44 -0.92 8.55
C LEU A 46 9.04 -0.35 8.34
N CYS A 47 8.37 0.12 9.40
CA CYS A 47 7.06 0.75 9.27
C CYS A 47 7.12 2.01 8.42
N GLU A 48 8.12 2.88 8.63
CA GLU A 48 8.32 4.09 7.81
C GLU A 48 8.58 3.71 6.34
N ALA A 49 9.46 2.75 6.08
CA ALA A 49 9.76 2.33 4.71
C ALA A 49 8.54 1.74 3.96
N LEU A 50 7.67 1.01 4.67
CA LEU A 50 6.43 0.48 4.08
C LEU A 50 5.41 1.59 3.84
N LEU A 51 5.34 2.59 4.73
CA LEU A 51 4.48 3.75 4.58
C LEU A 51 4.91 4.61 3.37
N ASP A 52 6.21 4.87 3.23
CA ASP A 52 6.81 5.60 2.10
C ASP A 52 6.52 4.88 0.76
N HIS A 53 6.57 3.55 0.76
CA HIS A 53 6.21 2.75 -0.42
C HIS A 53 4.74 2.96 -0.80
N ASP A 54 3.85 2.93 0.19
CA ASP A 54 2.41 3.09 0.00
C ASP A 54 2.06 4.52 -0.49
N GLU A 55 2.72 5.54 0.07
CA GLU A 55 2.61 6.93 -0.37
C GLU A 55 3.06 7.08 -1.83
N THR A 56 4.23 6.54 -2.16
CA THR A 56 4.79 6.59 -3.52
C THR A 56 3.85 5.94 -4.53
N PHE A 57 3.22 4.81 -4.16
CA PHE A 57 2.27 4.13 -5.03
C PHE A 57 0.97 4.93 -5.20
N ALA A 58 0.46 5.54 -4.13
CA ALA A 58 -0.70 6.42 -4.21
C ALA A 58 -0.45 7.63 -5.11
N LEU A 59 0.73 8.25 -5.00
CA LEU A 59 1.15 9.35 -5.84
C LEU A 59 1.30 8.92 -7.31
N TRP A 60 1.83 7.72 -7.57
CA TRP A 60 1.84 7.15 -8.90
C TRP A 60 0.43 6.97 -9.47
N ARG A 61 -0.53 6.41 -8.70
CA ARG A 61 -1.93 6.25 -9.14
C ARG A 61 -2.56 7.60 -9.48
N ALA A 62 -2.35 8.62 -8.65
CA ALA A 62 -2.88 9.97 -8.89
C ALA A 62 -2.31 10.59 -10.18
N ARG A 63 -0.99 10.51 -10.37
CA ARG A 63 -0.33 10.98 -11.60
C ARG A 63 -0.81 10.20 -12.83
N HIS A 64 -1.03 8.90 -12.69
CA HIS A 64 -1.52 8.05 -13.76
C HIS A 64 -2.94 8.46 -14.21
N VAL A 65 -3.85 8.75 -13.27
CA VAL A 65 -5.18 9.29 -13.57
C VAL A 65 -5.07 10.56 -14.42
N LEU A 66 -4.29 11.54 -13.98
CA LEU A 66 -4.11 12.82 -14.69
C LEU A 66 -3.50 12.63 -16.08
N MET A 67 -2.55 11.70 -16.21
CA MET A 67 -1.95 11.36 -17.50
C MET A 67 -3.01 10.83 -18.47
N VAL A 68 -3.82 9.86 -18.04
CA VAL A 68 -4.88 9.27 -18.88
C VAL A 68 -5.92 10.33 -19.26
N GLU A 69 -6.40 11.14 -18.31
CA GLU A 69 -7.35 12.21 -18.58
C GLU A 69 -6.83 13.23 -19.58
N ARG A 70 -5.56 13.62 -19.48
CA ARG A 70 -4.93 14.54 -20.43
C ARG A 70 -4.88 13.98 -21.85
N GLN A 71 -4.71 12.67 -22.01
CA GLN A 71 -4.55 12.03 -23.32
C GLN A 71 -5.89 11.70 -23.98
N ILE A 72 -6.85 11.14 -23.22
CA ILE A 72 -8.10 10.60 -23.79
C ILE A 72 -9.37 11.19 -23.17
N GLY A 73 -9.26 12.12 -22.21
CA GLY A 73 -10.40 12.66 -21.48
C GLY A 73 -11.16 11.57 -20.72
N GLY A 74 -12.49 11.61 -20.80
CA GLY A 74 -13.38 10.61 -20.19
C GLY A 74 -13.71 9.41 -21.08
N LYS A 75 -12.96 9.16 -22.17
CA LYS A 75 -13.23 8.02 -23.05
C LYS A 75 -12.94 6.69 -22.34
N PRO A 76 -13.68 5.61 -22.66
CA PRO A 76 -13.35 4.26 -22.20
C PRO A 76 -11.92 3.85 -22.59
N GLY A 77 -11.31 3.03 -21.73
CA GLY A 77 -9.99 2.46 -22.01
C GLY A 77 -10.06 1.39 -23.10
N THR A 78 -8.97 1.20 -23.85
CA THR A 78 -8.87 0.16 -24.89
C THR A 78 -9.00 -1.27 -24.33
N GLY A 79 -8.75 -1.45 -23.03
CA GLY A 79 -8.99 -2.70 -22.30
C GLY A 79 -10.43 -2.92 -21.82
N GLY A 80 -11.38 -2.06 -22.21
CA GLY A 80 -12.81 -2.18 -21.86
C GLY A 80 -13.21 -1.58 -20.51
N SER A 81 -12.31 -0.88 -19.81
CA SER A 81 -12.65 -0.15 -18.57
C SER A 81 -13.32 1.20 -18.87
N SER A 82 -13.91 1.82 -17.83
CA SER A 82 -14.39 3.21 -17.89
C SER A 82 -13.27 4.26 -17.96
N GLY A 83 -12.03 3.86 -18.25
CA GLY A 83 -10.90 4.77 -18.42
C GLY A 83 -10.48 5.44 -17.12
N ALA A 84 -10.41 6.77 -17.12
CA ALA A 84 -9.98 7.56 -15.96
C ALA A 84 -10.86 7.32 -14.72
N GLU A 85 -12.17 7.08 -14.89
CA GLU A 85 -13.09 6.83 -13.78
C GLU A 85 -12.72 5.56 -13.01
N TYR A 86 -12.43 4.45 -13.72
CA TYR A 86 -11.93 3.24 -13.10
C TYR A 86 -10.64 3.49 -12.32
N LEU A 87 -9.69 4.25 -12.88
CA LEU A 87 -8.43 4.54 -12.20
C LEU A 87 -8.65 5.37 -10.92
N ARG A 88 -9.56 6.34 -10.93
CA ARG A 88 -9.91 7.12 -9.73
C ARG A 88 -10.43 6.24 -8.60
N SER A 89 -11.20 5.19 -8.90
CA SER A 89 -11.68 4.22 -7.89
C SER A 89 -10.57 3.48 -7.14
N THR A 90 -9.32 3.57 -7.60
CA THR A 90 -8.17 2.90 -6.98
C THR A 90 -7.35 3.81 -6.05
N LEU A 91 -7.65 5.12 -6.01
CA LEU A 91 -6.86 6.11 -5.28
C LEU A 91 -6.87 5.90 -3.77
N ASP A 92 -7.98 5.39 -3.23
CA ASP A 92 -8.13 5.16 -1.79
C ASP A 92 -7.53 3.83 -1.31
N LYS A 93 -7.08 2.97 -2.23
CA LYS A 93 -6.52 1.67 -1.87
C LYS A 93 -5.15 1.82 -1.22
N ARG A 94 -4.96 1.23 -0.04
CA ARG A 94 -3.69 1.17 0.70
C ARG A 94 -3.21 -0.28 0.82
N PHE A 95 -1.90 -0.51 0.73
CA PHE A 95 -1.30 -1.81 1.01
C PHE A 95 -1.18 -2.03 2.53
N PHE A 96 -0.94 -0.97 3.30
CA PHE A 96 -0.74 -1.01 4.75
C PHE A 96 -1.65 -0.01 5.48
N PRO A 97 -2.99 -0.15 5.41
CA PRO A 97 -3.94 0.79 6.02
C PRO A 97 -3.66 1.03 7.51
N GLU A 98 -3.24 0.00 8.24
CA GLU A 98 -2.92 0.09 9.67
C GLU A 98 -1.81 1.11 9.99
N LEU A 99 -0.85 1.33 9.08
CA LEU A 99 0.25 2.29 9.26
C LEU A 99 -0.20 3.74 9.02
N TRP A 100 -1.28 3.95 8.26
CA TRP A 100 -1.90 5.26 8.08
C TRP A 100 -2.81 5.60 9.26
N GLU A 101 -3.63 4.63 9.69
CA GLU A 101 -4.62 4.80 10.76
C GLU A 101 -3.96 5.15 12.10
N VAL A 102 -2.86 4.49 12.46
CA VAL A 102 -2.14 4.71 13.72
C VAL A 102 -1.69 6.17 13.90
N ARG A 103 -1.50 6.94 12.84
CA ARG A 103 -1.14 8.37 12.92
C ARG A 103 -2.17 9.21 13.67
N SER A 104 -3.42 8.77 13.69
CA SER A 104 -4.50 9.43 14.44
C SER A 104 -4.45 9.13 15.94
N GLU A 105 -3.60 8.19 16.35
CA GLU A 105 -3.47 7.69 17.73
C GLU A 105 -2.12 8.05 18.38
N LEU A 106 -1.21 8.70 17.62
CA LEU A 106 0.12 9.14 18.09
C LEU A 106 0.07 10.45 18.90
#